data_AF-A0A396IQE8-F1
#
_entry.id   AF-A0A396IQE8-F1
#
_cell.length_a   1.000
_cell.length_b   1.000
_cell.length_c   1.000
_cell.angle_alpha   90.00
_cell.angle_beta   90.00
_cell.angle_gamma   90.00
#
_symmetry.space_group_name_H-M   'P 1'
#
loop_
_entity.id
_entity.type
_entity.pdbx_description
1 polymer ?
#
loop_
_entity_poly.entity_id
_entity_poly.type
_entity_poly.pdbx_seq_one_letter_code
_entity_poly.pdbx_strand_id
1 'polypeptide(L)'
;MLKAAYDHRISAVYLRIDTLNCGWAKLDEIRRQILNFRKSGKLVVAYVTSIGVKEYYIACVCEEIYAPPSAYVSLFGFTLQATFYKGIYDNLGIEPQV
;
A
#
# COMPACT_ATOMS: atom_id res chain seq x y z
N MET A 1 15.53 3.80 6.19
CA MET A 1 15.53 5.18 5.66
C MET A 1 16.17 6.20 6.60
N LEU A 2 16.09 6.05 7.92
CA LEU A 2 16.68 7.01 8.87
C LEU A 2 18.17 7.31 8.64
N LYS A 3 19.01 6.29 8.43
CA LYS A 3 20.43 6.49 8.09
C LYS A 3 20.61 7.35 6.82
N ALA A 4 19.79 7.08 5.81
CA ALA A 4 19.84 7.85 4.55
C ALA A 4 19.39 9.30 4.72
N ALA A 5 18.49 9.57 5.67
CA ALA A 5 18.04 10.93 5.97
C ALA A 5 19.21 11.82 6.45
N TYR A 6 20.11 11.27 7.27
CA TYR A 6 21.26 12.00 7.83
C TYR A 6 22.56 11.91 7.01
N ASP A 7 22.62 11.05 5.99
CA ASP A 7 23.82 10.90 5.15
C ASP A 7 23.90 12.00 4.08
N HIS A 8 24.85 12.93 4.20
CA HIS A 8 25.02 14.05 3.27
C HIS A 8 25.32 13.62 1.83
N ARG A 9 25.77 12.39 1.60
CA ARG A 9 26.07 11.86 0.25
C ARG A 9 24.80 11.46 -0.51
N ILE A 10 23.66 11.37 0.18
CA ILE A 10 22.38 10.97 -0.40
C ILE A 10 21.53 12.21 -0.63
N SER A 11 21.24 12.52 -1.89
CA SER A 11 20.41 13.68 -2.28
C SER A 11 18.93 13.34 -2.44
N ALA A 12 18.62 12.09 -2.82
CA ALA A 12 17.25 11.63 -3.07
C ALA A 12 17.11 10.11 -2.89
N VAL A 13 15.87 9.63 -2.80
CA VAL A 13 15.52 8.21 -2.78
C VAL A 13 14.60 7.90 -3.96
N TYR A 14 14.96 6.88 -4.71
CA TYR A 14 14.10 6.27 -5.73
C TYR A 14 13.40 5.04 -5.15
N LEU A 15 12.07 5.01 -5.23
CA LEU A 15 11.23 3.90 -4.79
C LEU A 15 10.59 3.23 -6.01
N ARG A 16 11.08 2.05 -6.34
CA ARG A 16 10.36 1.14 -7.23
C ARG A 16 9.31 0.38 -6.42
N ILE A 17 8.05 0.58 -6.77
CA ILE A 17 6.91 -0.07 -6.12
C ILE A 17 6.30 -1.05 -7.13
N ASP A 18 6.57 -2.32 -6.89
CA ASP A 18 5.88 -3.44 -7.55
C ASP A 18 4.70 -3.90 -6.67
N THR A 19 4.03 -4.99 -7.03
CA THR A 19 2.88 -5.52 -6.29
C THR A 19 3.25 -5.89 -4.84
N LEU A 20 2.52 -5.35 -3.87
CA LEU A 20 2.81 -5.48 -2.44
C LEU A 20 2.03 -6.62 -1.80
N ASN A 21 2.76 -7.67 -1.39
CA ASN A 21 2.21 -8.78 -0.63
C ASN A 21 2.46 -8.63 0.88
N CYS A 22 1.88 -7.59 1.49
CA CYS A 22 1.96 -7.38 2.94
C CYS A 22 0.62 -6.88 3.53
N GLY A 23 0.45 -7.04 4.84
CA GLY A 23 -0.70 -6.54 5.58
C GLY A 23 -0.66 -5.02 5.79
N TRP A 24 -1.82 -4.43 6.09
CA TRP A 24 -1.98 -2.98 6.26
C TRP A 24 -1.08 -2.37 7.34
N ALA A 25 -0.85 -3.08 8.45
CA ALA A 25 0.04 -2.60 9.50
C ALA A 25 1.50 -2.42 9.01
N LYS A 26 1.99 -3.37 8.21
CA LYS A 26 3.33 -3.29 7.61
C LYS A 26 3.41 -2.15 6.59
N LEU A 27 2.35 -1.99 5.82
CA LEU A 27 2.23 -0.92 4.83
C LEU A 27 2.28 0.47 5.49
N ASP A 28 1.55 0.64 6.60
CA ASP A 28 1.55 1.87 7.38
C ASP A 28 2.91 2.16 8.02
N GLU A 29 3.60 1.13 8.54
CA GLU A 29 4.98 1.26 9.03
C GLU A 29 5.91 1.82 7.92
N ILE A 30 5.86 1.25 6.72
CA ILE A 30 6.66 1.70 5.57
C ILE A 30 6.31 3.15 5.21
N ARG A 31 5.02 3.48 5.11
CA ARG A 31 4.54 4.83 4.81
C ARG A 31 5.06 5.85 5.83
N ARG A 32 5.01 5.53 7.13
CA ARG A 32 5.55 6.40 8.19
C ARG A 32 7.05 6.61 8.04
N GLN A 33 7.81 5.59 7.64
CA GLN A 33 9.26 5.73 7.40
C GLN A 33 9.56 6.66 6.22
N ILE A 34 8.76 6.60 5.15
CA ILE A 34 8.88 7.51 4.01
C ILE A 34 8.56 8.95 4.46
N LEU A 35 7.45 9.16 5.16
CA LEU A 35 7.10 10.48 5.72
C LEU A 35 8.19 11.04 6.64
N ASN A 36 8.81 10.19 7.47
CA ASN A 36 9.91 10.61 8.33
C ASN A 36 11.17 10.96 7.53
N PHE A 37 11.49 10.20 6.47
CA PHE A 37 12.61 10.54 5.58
C PHE A 37 12.41 11.89 4.90
N ARG A 38 11.19 12.19 4.45
CA ARG A 38 10.86 13.47 3.79
C ARG A 38 11.12 14.69 4.66
N LYS A 39 11.02 14.55 5.99
CA LYS A 39 11.39 15.63 6.94
C LYS A 39 12.85 16.07 6.83
N SER A 40 13.73 15.26 6.22
CA SER A 40 15.11 15.66 5.92
C SER A 40 15.23 16.67 4.76
N GLY A 41 14.15 16.96 4.04
CA GLY A 41 14.15 17.83 2.86
C GLY A 41 14.64 17.14 1.58
N LYS A 42 15.00 15.86 1.64
CA LYS A 42 15.43 15.07 0.49
C LYS A 42 14.24 14.52 -0.28
N LEU A 43 14.35 14.51 -1.61
CA LEU A 43 13.30 14.05 -2.51
C LEU A 43 13.09 12.54 -2.40
N VAL A 44 11.84 12.10 -2.47
CA VAL A 44 11.44 10.72 -2.68
C VAL A 44 10.63 10.63 -3.96
N VAL A 45 11.13 9.88 -4.94
CA VAL A 45 10.47 9.67 -6.23
C VAL A 45 10.00 8.23 -6.32
N ALA A 46 8.72 8.02 -6.61
CA ALA A 46 8.15 6.69 -6.82
C ALA A 46 8.05 6.35 -8.31
N TYR A 47 8.30 5.09 -8.63
CA TYR A 47 8.00 4.50 -9.94
C TYR A 47 7.14 3.26 -9.73
N VAL A 48 5.98 3.23 -10.38
CA VAL A 48 4.94 2.22 -10.15
C VAL A 48 4.45 1.65 -11.48
N THR A 49 4.41 0.32 -11.61
CA THR A 49 3.96 -0.39 -12.83
C THR A 49 2.56 -0.97 -12.69
N SER A 50 2.14 -1.29 -11.45
CA SER A 50 0.80 -1.76 -11.11
C SER A 50 0.28 -0.95 -9.92
N ILE A 51 -0.68 -0.07 -10.18
CA ILE A 51 -1.21 0.90 -9.22
C ILE A 51 -2.51 0.33 -8.61
N GLY A 52 -2.36 -0.52 -7.60
CA GLY A 52 -3.46 -0.92 -6.72
C GLY A 52 -3.60 0.03 -5.53
N VAL A 53 -4.61 -0.24 -4.67
CA VAL A 53 -4.87 0.59 -3.49
C VAL A 53 -3.66 0.66 -2.54
N LYS A 54 -2.92 -0.45 -2.36
CA LYS A 54 -1.76 -0.50 -1.47
C LYS A 54 -0.55 0.24 -2.05
N GLU A 55 -0.28 0.03 -3.34
CA GLU A 55 0.83 0.66 -4.05
C GLU A 55 0.62 2.17 -4.07
N TYR A 56 -0.60 2.61 -4.39
CA TYR A 56 -0.94 4.03 -4.35
C TYR A 56 -0.90 4.61 -2.93
N TYR A 57 -1.29 3.85 -1.91
CA TYR A 57 -1.19 4.29 -0.52
C TYR A 57 0.25 4.58 -0.07
N ILE A 58 1.26 3.92 -0.64
CA ILE A 58 2.66 4.27 -0.42
C ILE A 58 3.13 5.36 -1.39
N ALA A 59 2.81 5.25 -2.67
CA ALA A 59 3.27 6.19 -3.68
C ALA A 59 2.78 7.62 -3.41
N CYS A 60 1.56 7.80 -2.89
CA CYS A 60 0.97 9.13 -2.66
C CYS A 60 1.64 9.96 -1.55
N VAL A 61 2.58 9.38 -0.78
CA VAL A 61 3.43 10.19 0.13
C VAL A 61 4.75 10.60 -0.50
N CYS A 62 5.09 10.16 -1.70
CA CYS A 62 6.29 10.59 -2.40
C CYS A 62 6.07 11.96 -3.06
N GLU A 63 7.14 12.69 -3.36
CA GLU A 63 7.07 13.98 -4.06
C GLU A 63 6.58 13.82 -5.50
N GLU A 64 7.06 12.79 -6.19
CA GLU A 64 6.72 12.51 -7.58
C GLU A 64 6.37 11.03 -7.76
N ILE A 65 5.39 10.76 -8.62
CA ILE A 65 4.95 9.41 -8.96
C ILE A 65 5.02 9.27 -10.49
N TYR A 66 5.87 8.37 -10.96
CA TYR A 66 6.01 8.03 -12.36
C TYR A 66 5.41 6.65 -12.62
N ALA A 67 4.77 6.51 -13.77
CA ALA A 67 4.26 5.24 -14.26
C ALA A 67 4.44 5.16 -15.78
N PRO A 68 4.77 3.98 -16.34
CA PRO A 68 4.79 3.81 -17.78
C PRO A 68 3.37 3.92 -18.36
N PRO A 69 3.20 4.30 -19.63
CA PRO A 69 1.87 4.34 -20.28
C PRO A 69 1.10 3.01 -20.23
N SER A 70 1.83 1.89 -20.12
CA SER A 70 1.27 0.54 -19.99
C SER A 70 0.93 0.15 -18.55
N ALA A 71 1.05 1.05 -17.57
CA ALA A 71 0.78 0.73 -16.17
C ALA A 71 -0.69 0.36 -15.97
N TYR A 72 -0.93 -0.66 -15.14
CA TYR A 72 -2.28 -1.05 -14.77
C TYR A 72 -2.74 -0.25 -13.56
N VAL A 73 -3.97 0.28 -13.58
CA VAL A 73 -4.54 1.08 -12.47
C VAL A 73 -5.83 0.43 -11.98
N SER A 74 -5.87 0.11 -10.69
CA SER A 74 -7.01 -0.55 -10.01
C SER A 74 -7.28 0.07 -8.65
N LEU A 75 -7.80 1.30 -8.66
CA LEU A 75 -8.11 2.09 -7.47
C LEU A 75 -9.61 2.00 -7.10
N PHE A 76 -10.09 0.78 -6.86
CA PHE A 76 -11.50 0.53 -6.55
C PHE A 76 -11.89 0.79 -5.08
N GLY A 77 -10.90 1.10 -4.22
CA GLY A 77 -11.12 1.34 -2.79
C GLY A 77 -11.23 0.06 -1.96
N PHE A 78 -11.86 0.17 -0.80
CA PHE A 78 -12.06 -0.96 0.12
C PHE A 78 -13.41 -1.61 -0.12
N THR A 79 -13.44 -2.94 -0.10
CA THR A 79 -14.67 -3.73 -0.12
C THR A 79 -14.68 -4.63 1.11
N LEU A 80 -15.77 -4.57 1.88
CA LEU A 80 -16.04 -5.50 2.98
C LEU A 80 -17.18 -6.40 2.54
N GLN A 81 -16.95 -7.71 2.59
CA GLN A 81 -17.98 -8.71 2.32
C GLN A 81 -18.11 -9.61 3.53
N ALA A 82 -19.34 -9.73 4.03
CA ALA A 82 -19.71 -10.71 5.02
C ALA A 82 -20.52 -11.81 4.33
N THR A 83 -20.15 -13.05 4.55
CA THR A 83 -20.91 -14.19 4.02
C THR A 83 -21.94 -14.63 5.06
N PHE A 84 -23.20 -14.78 4.64
CA PHE A 84 -24.30 -15.20 5.49
C PHE A 84 -24.78 -16.59 5.08
N TYR A 85 -24.65 -17.57 5.98
CA TYR A 85 -24.93 -18.98 5.70
C TYR A 85 -26.28 -19.47 6.25
N LYS A 86 -27.06 -18.64 6.94
CA LYS A 86 -28.32 -19.06 7.60
C LYS A 86 -29.24 -19.85 6.68
N GLY A 87 -29.54 -19.34 5.48
CA GLY A 87 -30.45 -20.02 4.55
C GLY A 87 -29.93 -21.38 4.08
N ILE A 88 -28.61 -21.58 4.02
CA ILE A 88 -28.02 -22.90 3.71
C ILE A 88 -28.16 -23.83 4.91
N TYR A 89 -27.90 -23.35 6.13
CA TYR A 89 -28.05 -24.15 7.34
C TYR A 89 -29.50 -24.55 7.61
N ASP A 90 -30.46 -23.65 7.39
CA ASP A 90 -31.89 -23.93 7.51
C ASP A 90 -32.31 -25.05 6.53
N ASN A 91 -31.85 -24.98 5.27
CA ASN A 91 -32.13 -26.02 4.26
C ASN A 91 -31.52 -27.38 4.59
N LEU A 92 -30.43 -27.41 5.35
CA LEU A 92 -29.74 -28.63 5.77
C LEU A 92 -30.16 -29.12 7.16
N GLY A 93 -31.02 -28.39 7.86
CA GLY A 93 -31.44 -28.71 9.23
C GLY A 93 -30.32 -28.58 10.28
N ILE A 94 -29.34 -27.70 10.03
CA ILE A 94 -28.19 -27.51 10.93
C ILE A 94 -28.46 -26.32 11.86
N GLU A 95 -28.39 -26.55 13.18
CA GLU A 95 -28.44 -25.49 14.19
C GLU A 95 -27.03 -25.15 14.72
N PRO A 96 -26.42 -24.03 14.29
CA PRO A 96 -25.15 -23.60 14.87
C PRO A 96 -25.36 -23.07 16.30
N GLN A 97 -24.66 -23.65 17.27
CA GLN A 97 -24.56 -23.08 18.62
C GLN A 97 -23.43 -22.06 18.66
N VAL A 98 -23.71 -20.89 19.25
CA VAL A 98 -22.78 -19.76 19.44
C VAL A 98 -22.39 -19.61 20.90
#